data_AF-A0A553RIQ2-F1
#
_entry.id   AF-A0A553RIQ2-F1
#
_cell.length_a   1.000
_cell.length_b   1.000
_cell.length_c   1.000
_cell.angle_alpha   90.00
_cell.angle_beta   90.00
_cell.angle_gamma   90.00
#
_symmetry.space_group_name_H-M   'P 1'
#
loop_
_entity.id
_entity.type
_entity.pdbx_description
1 polymer ?
#
loop_
_entity_poly.entity_id
_entity_poly.type
_entity_poly.pdbx_seq_one_letter_code
_entity_poly.pdbx_strand_id
1 'polypeptide(L)'
;MQAAARAGFRAVEVAWIYNFDLKELKRVQQETGLDFVLINTPPGDMSAGDLGLGAVPGREQEFRMGLDQAVNFAKALNCKRIHLMAGRFPAGVDRSTMVPQMEETFIQNLKHAADVLSKVIFDTTLTDKPHTAGILERVAHPSIRMQMDIFHWQIMDGNLTHNIRKYLPLTGHIQVAQVPDRHEPDSAGEINFSFLFQLLDELDYQGYIGCEYKPQAFAYCKKQDLNIEVRQKLVLTGSENTGAATTEEQIHRESLRF
;
A
#
# COMPACT_ATOMS: atom_id res chain seq x y z
N MET A 1 7.09 15.18 4.97
CA MET A 1 8.55 14.88 4.85
C MET A 1 9.38 15.49 5.98
N GLN A 2 9.49 16.82 6.13
CA GLN A 2 10.29 17.41 7.22
C GLN A 2 9.91 16.91 8.63
N ALA A 3 8.60 16.75 8.90
CA ALA A 3 8.12 16.18 10.15
C ALA A 3 8.61 14.73 10.35
N ALA A 4 8.56 13.89 9.30
CA ALA A 4 9.05 12.51 9.34
C ALA A 4 10.56 12.45 9.63
N ALA A 5 11.36 13.32 9.00
CA ALA A 5 12.78 13.41 9.26
C ALA A 5 13.08 13.83 10.71
N ARG A 6 12.37 14.84 11.25
CA ARG A 6 12.48 15.25 12.66
C ARG A 6 12.07 14.16 13.64
N ALA A 7 11.11 13.32 13.24
CA ALA A 7 10.67 12.15 13.98
C ALA A 7 11.65 10.95 13.91
N GLY A 8 12.72 11.05 13.14
CA GLY A 8 13.76 10.03 13.01
C GLY A 8 13.47 8.95 11.96
N PHE A 9 12.45 9.12 11.12
CA PHE A 9 12.26 8.28 9.94
C PHE A 9 13.34 8.58 8.90
N ARG A 10 13.74 7.54 8.16
CA ARG A 10 14.69 7.66 7.03
C ARG A 10 14.02 7.49 5.67
N ALA A 11 12.72 7.24 5.67
CA ALA A 11 11.95 6.93 4.49
C ALA A 11 10.49 7.34 4.67
N VAL A 12 9.82 7.60 3.55
CA VAL A 12 8.39 7.88 3.45
C VAL A 12 7.74 7.06 2.35
N GLU A 13 6.48 6.71 2.57
CA GLU A 13 5.55 6.25 1.54
C GLU A 13 4.45 7.30 1.41
N VAL A 14 3.87 7.44 0.23
CA VAL A 14 2.85 8.45 0.00
C VAL A 14 1.79 7.87 -0.91
N ALA A 15 0.52 7.98 -0.52
CA ALA A 15 -0.59 7.45 -1.32
C ALA A 15 -0.59 8.07 -2.73
N TRP A 16 -0.75 9.40 -2.83
CA TRP A 16 -0.75 10.10 -4.12
C TRP A 16 0.06 11.39 -4.05
N ILE A 17 0.92 11.61 -5.05
CA ILE A 17 1.87 12.74 -5.10
C ILE A 17 1.72 13.61 -6.35
N TYR A 18 0.72 13.34 -7.17
CA TYR A 18 0.63 13.81 -8.55
C TYR A 18 0.26 15.29 -8.70
N ASN A 19 -0.27 15.89 -7.63
CA ASN A 19 -0.61 17.32 -7.59
C ASN A 19 0.57 18.20 -7.15
N PHE A 20 1.71 17.60 -6.77
CA PHE A 20 2.90 18.33 -6.34
C PHE A 20 3.90 18.52 -7.48
N ASP A 21 4.61 19.65 -7.46
CA ASP A 21 5.74 19.86 -8.37
C ASP A 21 6.88 18.89 -8.03
N LEU A 22 7.30 18.10 -9.02
CA LEU A 22 8.35 17.13 -8.90
C LEU A 22 9.71 17.75 -8.51
N LYS A 23 9.98 19.00 -8.92
CA LYS A 23 11.20 19.73 -8.50
C LYS A 23 11.16 20.05 -7.01
N GLU A 24 10.00 20.42 -6.50
CA GLU A 24 9.82 20.72 -5.08
C GLU A 24 9.93 19.45 -4.24
N LEU A 25 9.30 18.35 -4.68
CA LEU A 25 9.46 17.04 -4.02
C LEU A 25 10.93 16.61 -3.97
N LYS A 26 11.67 16.77 -5.07
CA LYS A 26 13.11 16.49 -5.11
C LYS A 26 13.91 17.37 -4.16
N ARG A 27 13.61 18.67 -4.10
CA ARG A 27 14.27 19.62 -3.19
C ARG A 27 14.06 19.17 -1.74
N VAL A 28 12.82 18.91 -1.35
CA VAL A 28 12.49 18.46 0.02
C VAL A 28 13.09 17.07 0.31
N GLN A 29 13.16 16.17 -0.67
CA GLN A 29 13.84 14.89 -0.55
C GLN A 29 15.33 15.08 -0.21
N GLN A 30 16.03 15.93 -0.95
CA GLN A 30 17.45 16.23 -0.73
C GLN A 30 17.70 16.89 0.63
N GLU A 31 16.86 17.83 1.03
CA GLU A 31 16.99 18.54 2.32
C GLU A 31 16.74 17.64 3.52
N THR A 32 15.82 16.69 3.40
CA THR A 32 15.46 15.79 4.50
C THR A 32 16.27 14.49 4.51
N GLY A 33 16.89 14.12 3.39
CA GLY A 33 17.59 12.84 3.23
C GLY A 33 16.66 11.62 3.27
N LEU A 34 15.35 11.81 3.10
CA LEU A 34 14.36 10.73 3.14
C LEU A 34 14.31 9.97 1.81
N ASP A 35 14.27 8.64 1.88
CA ASP A 35 13.93 7.81 0.73
C ASP A 35 12.41 7.79 0.48
N PHE A 36 11.99 7.82 -0.79
CA PHE A 36 10.63 7.38 -1.15
C PHE A 36 10.65 5.87 -1.34
N VAL A 37 9.81 5.14 -0.61
CA VAL A 37 9.83 3.67 -0.66
C VAL A 37 8.66 3.06 -1.41
N LEU A 38 7.53 3.77 -1.48
CA LEU A 38 6.28 3.35 -2.11
C LEU A 38 5.45 4.58 -2.49
N ILE A 39 4.85 4.54 -3.67
CA ILE A 39 3.79 5.46 -4.10
C ILE A 39 2.65 4.66 -4.75
N ASN A 40 1.40 5.12 -4.71
CA ASN A 40 0.30 4.43 -5.41
C ASN A 40 0.12 4.98 -6.81
N THR A 41 -0.40 4.18 -7.75
CA THR A 41 -0.97 4.70 -9.01
C THR A 41 -2.05 5.76 -8.73
N PRO A 42 -2.30 6.70 -9.66
CA PRO A 42 -3.39 7.67 -9.50
C PRO A 42 -4.73 6.99 -9.18
N PRO A 43 -5.58 7.61 -8.34
CA PRO A 43 -6.82 6.99 -7.88
C PRO A 43 -7.95 7.01 -8.92
N GLY A 44 -7.78 7.71 -10.05
CA GLY A 44 -8.90 8.04 -10.95
C GLY A 44 -9.66 9.28 -10.45
N ASP A 45 -10.95 9.38 -10.81
CA ASP A 45 -11.83 10.43 -10.31
C ASP A 45 -12.44 10.04 -8.95
N MET A 46 -11.79 10.49 -7.86
CA MET A 46 -12.27 10.26 -6.50
C MET A 46 -13.65 10.88 -6.24
N SER A 47 -14.02 11.95 -6.96
CA SER A 47 -15.34 12.58 -6.81
C SER A 47 -16.45 11.74 -7.45
N ALA A 48 -16.11 10.96 -8.49
CA ALA A 48 -16.95 9.94 -9.08
C ALA A 48 -16.89 8.59 -8.33
N GLY A 49 -16.05 8.49 -7.30
CA GLY A 49 -15.93 7.30 -6.45
C GLY A 49 -14.85 6.31 -6.89
N ASP A 50 -13.96 6.68 -7.82
CA ASP A 50 -12.79 5.86 -8.15
C ASP A 50 -11.84 5.75 -6.95
N LEU A 51 -11.13 4.62 -6.84
CA LEU A 51 -10.09 4.39 -5.83
C LEU A 51 -9.03 3.43 -6.40
N GLY A 52 -8.49 3.82 -7.56
CA GLY A 52 -7.69 2.97 -8.43
C GLY A 52 -8.47 2.51 -9.65
N LEU A 53 -7.74 2.09 -10.68
CA LEU A 53 -8.30 1.67 -11.97
C LEU A 53 -7.67 0.36 -12.48
N GLY A 54 -6.76 -0.25 -11.72
CA GLY A 54 -5.96 -1.39 -12.18
C GLY A 54 -6.77 -2.61 -12.61
N ALA A 55 -7.96 -2.82 -12.05
CA ALA A 55 -8.86 -3.93 -12.31
C ALA A 55 -10.19 -3.47 -12.93
N VAL A 56 -10.38 -2.19 -13.26
CA VAL A 56 -11.68 -1.67 -13.72
C VAL A 56 -11.84 -1.88 -15.23
N PRO A 57 -12.74 -2.77 -15.70
CA PRO A 57 -12.87 -3.07 -17.13
C PRO A 57 -13.28 -1.85 -17.94
N GLY A 58 -12.66 -1.66 -19.10
CA GLY A 58 -12.91 -0.52 -19.97
C GLY A 58 -12.16 0.77 -19.58
N ARG A 59 -11.41 0.76 -18.47
CA ARG A 59 -10.57 1.89 -18.01
C ARG A 59 -9.06 1.59 -18.15
N GLU A 60 -8.69 0.58 -18.93
CA GLU A 60 -7.29 0.11 -19.06
C GLU A 60 -6.36 1.20 -19.61
N GLN A 61 -6.81 1.98 -20.60
CA GLN A 61 -5.99 3.04 -21.18
C GLN A 61 -5.72 4.15 -20.17
N GLU A 62 -6.71 4.51 -19.36
CA GLU A 62 -6.54 5.51 -18.31
C GLU A 62 -5.62 5.01 -17.20
N PHE A 63 -5.77 3.74 -16.80
CA PHE A 63 -4.83 3.10 -15.89
C PHE A 63 -3.39 3.17 -16.42
N ARG A 64 -3.16 2.85 -17.70
CA ARG A 64 -1.82 2.89 -18.32
C ARG A 64 -1.22 4.29 -18.32
N MET A 65 -2.01 5.32 -18.64
CA MET A 65 -1.57 6.71 -18.55
C MET A 65 -1.22 7.11 -17.10
N GLY A 66 -2.03 6.68 -16.13
CA GLY A 66 -1.73 6.90 -14.71
C GLY A 66 -0.49 6.14 -14.25
N LEU A 67 -0.25 4.93 -14.76
CA LEU A 67 0.95 4.16 -14.52
C LEU A 67 2.19 4.86 -15.08
N ASP A 68 2.14 5.40 -16.30
CA ASP A 68 3.24 6.18 -16.88
C ASP A 68 3.58 7.41 -16.03
N GLN A 69 2.55 8.08 -15.50
CA GLN A 69 2.73 9.19 -14.56
C GLN A 69 3.41 8.71 -13.27
N ALA A 70 2.94 7.60 -12.68
CA ALA A 70 3.55 6.99 -11.50
C ALA A 70 5.02 6.61 -11.74
N VAL A 71 5.34 6.03 -12.90
CA VAL A 71 6.70 5.66 -13.31
C VAL A 71 7.59 6.90 -13.40
N ASN A 72 7.10 8.00 -13.97
CA ASN A 72 7.86 9.25 -14.06
C ASN A 72 8.21 9.80 -12.67
N PHE A 73 7.24 9.86 -11.76
CA PHE A 73 7.47 10.28 -10.38
C PHE A 73 8.43 9.33 -9.65
N ALA A 74 8.22 8.02 -9.78
CA ALA A 74 9.06 7.01 -9.14
C ALA A 74 10.52 7.10 -9.59
N LYS A 75 10.77 7.22 -10.91
CA LYS A 75 12.12 7.42 -11.46
C LYS A 75 12.75 8.69 -10.92
N ALA A 76 12.00 9.79 -10.91
CA ALA A 76 12.50 11.09 -10.46
C ALA A 76 12.83 11.12 -8.96
N LEU A 77 12.05 10.43 -8.12
CA LEU A 77 12.23 10.38 -6.66
C LEU A 77 13.07 9.18 -6.20
N ASN A 78 13.61 8.40 -7.14
CA ASN A 78 14.30 7.14 -6.89
C ASN A 78 13.45 6.11 -6.08
N CYS A 79 12.12 6.19 -6.18
CA CYS A 79 11.21 5.24 -5.56
C CYS A 79 11.25 3.91 -6.32
N LYS A 80 11.40 2.81 -5.58
CA LYS A 80 11.57 1.46 -6.17
C LYS A 80 10.31 0.62 -6.19
N ARG A 81 9.19 1.12 -5.67
CA ARG A 81 7.93 0.39 -5.61
C ARG A 81 6.78 1.33 -5.99
N ILE A 82 5.90 0.82 -6.84
CA ILE A 82 4.62 1.46 -7.13
C ILE A 82 3.54 0.46 -6.73
N HIS A 83 2.61 0.92 -5.90
CA HIS A 83 1.42 0.18 -5.53
C HIS A 83 0.32 0.39 -6.59
N LEU A 84 -0.10 -0.69 -7.24
CA LEU A 84 -1.19 -0.68 -8.21
C LEU A 84 -2.51 -0.87 -7.51
N MET A 85 -3.27 0.22 -7.39
CA MET A 85 -4.61 0.19 -6.84
C MET A 85 -5.58 -0.41 -7.88
N ALA A 86 -6.23 -1.51 -7.54
CA ALA A 86 -7.14 -2.18 -8.48
C ALA A 86 -8.41 -1.36 -8.77
N GLY A 87 -8.90 -0.57 -7.82
CA GLY A 87 -10.16 0.15 -7.97
C GLY A 87 -11.35 -0.57 -7.38
N ARG A 88 -12.51 0.08 -7.48
CA ARG A 88 -13.78 -0.41 -6.92
C ARG A 88 -14.58 -1.18 -7.97
N PHE A 89 -15.55 -1.95 -7.49
CA PHE A 89 -16.62 -2.43 -8.35
C PHE A 89 -17.34 -1.23 -9.00
N PRO A 90 -17.58 -1.26 -10.32
CA PRO A 90 -18.44 -0.28 -10.97
C PRO A 90 -19.83 -0.23 -10.30
N ALA A 91 -20.41 0.96 -10.20
CA ALA A 91 -21.72 1.12 -9.58
C ALA A 91 -22.82 0.39 -10.37
N GLY A 92 -23.76 -0.26 -9.66
CA GLY A 92 -24.95 -0.87 -10.26
C GLY A 92 -24.73 -2.20 -10.99
N VAL A 93 -23.55 -2.82 -10.86
CA VAL A 93 -23.25 -4.12 -11.49
C VAL A 93 -23.38 -5.27 -10.50
N ASP A 94 -23.80 -6.43 -10.99
CA ASP A 94 -23.76 -7.67 -10.21
C ASP A 94 -22.30 -8.13 -10.05
N ARG A 95 -21.83 -8.12 -8.80
CA ARG A 95 -20.46 -8.49 -8.43
C ARG A 95 -20.09 -9.87 -8.95
N SER A 96 -20.98 -10.85 -8.88
CA SER A 96 -20.69 -12.24 -9.28
C SER A 96 -20.30 -12.35 -10.77
N THR A 97 -20.90 -11.50 -11.60
CA THR A 97 -20.62 -11.43 -13.05
C THR A 97 -19.44 -10.52 -13.40
N MET A 98 -19.13 -9.57 -12.52
CA MET A 98 -18.07 -8.58 -12.72
C MET A 98 -16.70 -9.08 -12.26
N VAL A 99 -16.67 -9.93 -11.23
CA VAL A 99 -15.45 -10.52 -10.66
C VAL A 99 -14.50 -11.10 -11.71
N PRO A 100 -14.93 -11.99 -12.63
CA PRO A 100 -14.03 -12.56 -13.62
C PRO A 100 -13.46 -11.52 -14.59
N GLN A 101 -14.24 -10.48 -14.92
CA GLN A 101 -13.82 -9.41 -15.83
C GLN A 101 -12.77 -8.52 -15.15
N MET A 102 -13.03 -8.13 -13.90
CA MET A 102 -12.09 -7.33 -13.12
C MET A 102 -10.77 -8.07 -12.89
N GLU A 103 -10.82 -9.38 -12.60
CA GLU A 103 -9.61 -10.19 -12.42
C GLU A 103 -8.78 -10.27 -13.70
N GLU A 104 -9.43 -10.52 -14.85
CA GLU A 104 -8.75 -10.57 -16.14
C GLU A 104 -8.13 -9.21 -16.49
N THR A 105 -8.89 -8.12 -16.34
CA THR A 105 -8.38 -6.76 -16.52
C THR A 105 -7.17 -6.51 -15.62
N PHE A 106 -7.23 -6.93 -14.35
CA PHE A 106 -6.13 -6.73 -13.41
C PHE A 106 -4.88 -7.48 -13.81
N ILE A 107 -5.01 -8.74 -14.22
CA ILE A 107 -3.87 -9.56 -14.67
C ILE A 107 -3.23 -8.96 -15.92
N GLN A 108 -4.02 -8.48 -16.88
CA GLN A 108 -3.49 -7.82 -18.07
C GLN A 108 -2.74 -6.53 -17.71
N ASN A 109 -3.28 -5.73 -16.79
CA ASN A 109 -2.66 -4.50 -16.33
C ASN A 109 -1.40 -4.75 -15.47
N LEU A 110 -1.39 -5.82 -14.65
CA LEU A 110 -0.22 -6.25 -13.90
C LEU A 110 0.89 -6.73 -14.83
N LYS A 111 0.57 -7.51 -15.87
CA LYS A 111 1.53 -7.91 -16.91
C LYS A 111 2.11 -6.71 -17.64
N HIS A 112 1.25 -5.78 -18.05
CA HIS A 112 1.71 -4.54 -18.68
C HIS A 112 2.63 -3.73 -17.74
N ALA A 113 2.26 -3.60 -16.47
CA ALA A 113 3.09 -2.90 -15.50
C ALA A 113 4.42 -3.61 -15.24
N ALA A 114 4.43 -4.94 -15.26
CA ALA A 114 5.64 -5.75 -15.15
C ALA A 114 6.65 -5.44 -16.26
N ASP A 115 6.19 -5.22 -17.49
CA ASP A 115 7.03 -4.88 -18.64
C ASP A 115 7.63 -3.46 -18.53
N VAL A 116 6.92 -2.55 -17.88
CA VAL A 116 7.33 -1.13 -17.74
C VAL A 116 8.22 -0.90 -16.51
N LEU A 117 8.10 -1.75 -15.48
CA LEU A 117 8.69 -1.53 -14.16
C LEU A 117 9.61 -2.67 -13.70
N SER A 118 10.76 -2.29 -13.16
CA SER A 118 11.69 -3.24 -12.53
C SER A 118 11.12 -3.91 -11.26
N LYS A 119 10.21 -3.25 -10.54
CA LYS A 119 9.50 -3.73 -9.34
C LYS A 119 8.15 -3.02 -9.18
N VAL A 120 7.11 -3.80 -8.94
CA VAL A 120 5.70 -3.40 -8.82
C VAL A 120 5.09 -4.15 -7.64
N ILE A 121 4.24 -3.47 -6.89
CA ILE A 121 3.51 -4.10 -5.80
C ILE A 121 2.02 -3.84 -6.04
N PHE A 122 1.16 -4.76 -5.63
CA PHE A 122 -0.28 -4.58 -5.70
C PHE A 122 -0.96 -5.05 -4.42
N ASP A 123 -2.16 -4.53 -4.19
CA ASP A 123 -2.88 -4.75 -2.95
C ASP A 123 -3.40 -6.19 -2.80
N THR A 124 -3.32 -6.71 -1.59
CA THR A 124 -3.98 -7.96 -1.16
C THR A 124 -5.34 -7.72 -0.52
N THR A 125 -5.73 -6.47 -0.23
CA THR A 125 -7.04 -6.14 0.38
C THR A 125 -8.23 -6.51 -0.49
N LEU A 126 -7.99 -6.65 -1.79
CA LEU A 126 -9.04 -6.77 -2.79
C LEU A 126 -9.57 -8.20 -2.90
N THR A 127 -8.80 -9.20 -2.48
CA THR A 127 -9.11 -10.63 -2.65
C THR A 127 -8.65 -11.43 -1.44
N ASP A 128 -9.13 -12.67 -1.27
CA ASP A 128 -8.53 -13.57 -0.29
C ASP A 128 -7.07 -13.90 -0.66
N LYS A 129 -6.24 -14.27 0.32
CA LYS A 129 -4.80 -14.46 0.12
C LYS A 129 -4.45 -15.63 -0.81
N PRO A 130 -5.14 -16.79 -0.77
CA PRO A 130 -5.01 -17.81 -1.80
C PRO A 130 -5.26 -17.27 -3.21
N HIS A 131 -6.30 -16.47 -3.40
CA HIS A 131 -6.64 -15.86 -4.67
C HIS A 131 -5.58 -14.84 -5.11
N THR A 132 -5.09 -13.98 -4.21
CA THR A 132 -3.99 -13.06 -4.53
C THR A 132 -2.72 -13.81 -5.00
N ALA A 133 -2.40 -14.93 -4.34
CA ALA A 133 -1.30 -15.78 -4.77
C ALA A 133 -1.56 -16.42 -6.16
N GLY A 134 -2.80 -16.82 -6.44
CA GLY A 134 -3.21 -17.28 -7.77
C GLY A 134 -3.04 -16.21 -8.86
N ILE A 135 -3.38 -14.95 -8.57
CA ILE A 135 -3.12 -13.81 -9.48
C ILE A 135 -1.62 -13.67 -9.76
N LEU A 136 -0.78 -13.72 -8.72
CA LEU A 136 0.68 -13.68 -8.86
C LEU A 136 1.21 -14.81 -9.77
N GLU A 137 0.71 -16.03 -9.58
CA GLU A 137 1.05 -17.18 -10.42
C GLU A 137 0.64 -16.97 -11.88
N ARG A 138 -0.56 -16.42 -12.14
CA ARG A 138 -1.05 -16.12 -13.49
C ARG A 138 -0.29 -14.99 -14.19
N VAL A 139 0.19 -14.01 -13.42
CA VAL A 139 1.03 -12.92 -13.93
C VAL A 139 2.46 -13.42 -14.19
N ALA A 140 2.96 -14.35 -13.36
CA ALA A 140 4.22 -15.08 -13.52
C ALA A 140 5.45 -14.17 -13.71
N HIS A 141 5.50 -13.00 -13.05
CA HIS A 141 6.59 -12.05 -13.22
C HIS A 141 7.25 -11.67 -11.88
N PRO A 142 8.59 -11.76 -11.76
CA PRO A 142 9.30 -11.58 -10.49
C PRO A 142 9.29 -10.14 -9.95
N SER A 143 8.98 -9.17 -10.81
CA SER A 143 8.82 -7.77 -10.43
C SER A 143 7.50 -7.51 -9.71
N ILE A 144 6.48 -8.36 -9.87
CA ILE A 144 5.17 -8.20 -9.24
C ILE A 144 5.17 -8.92 -7.89
N ARG A 145 4.79 -8.20 -6.83
CA ARG A 145 4.74 -8.69 -5.45
C ARG A 145 3.49 -8.22 -4.73
N MET A 146 3.13 -8.88 -3.63
CA MET A 146 2.02 -8.47 -2.77
C MET A 146 2.41 -7.34 -1.81
N GLN A 147 1.46 -6.45 -1.53
CA GLN A 147 1.48 -5.57 -0.36
C GLN A 147 0.75 -6.26 0.79
N MET A 148 1.46 -6.48 1.90
CA MET A 148 0.88 -7.08 3.10
C MET A 148 0.60 -5.98 4.13
N ASP A 149 -0.60 -5.41 4.08
CA ASP A 149 -1.09 -4.56 5.16
C ASP A 149 -1.67 -5.43 6.30
N ILE A 150 -0.96 -5.49 7.43
CA ILE A 150 -1.32 -6.32 8.58
C ILE A 150 -2.70 -5.96 9.14
N PHE A 151 -3.11 -4.69 9.06
CA PHE A 151 -4.44 -4.26 9.50
C PHE A 151 -5.54 -5.00 8.73
N HIS A 152 -5.42 -5.04 7.41
CA HIS A 152 -6.37 -5.73 6.54
C HIS A 152 -6.29 -7.24 6.65
N TRP A 153 -5.09 -7.79 6.81
CA TRP A 153 -4.92 -9.23 6.98
C TRP A 153 -5.55 -9.72 8.27
N GLN A 154 -5.48 -8.93 9.35
CA GLN A 154 -6.14 -9.29 10.61
C GLN A 154 -7.66 -9.26 10.48
N ILE A 155 -8.23 -8.20 9.91
CA ILE A 155 -9.68 -8.04 9.76
C ILE A 155 -10.29 -9.11 8.85
N MET A 156 -9.59 -9.46 7.76
CA MET A 156 -10.15 -10.34 6.72
C MET A 156 -9.89 -11.82 6.98
N ASP A 157 -8.69 -12.16 7.45
CA ASP A 157 -8.22 -13.56 7.48
C ASP A 157 -7.75 -13.99 8.87
N GLY A 158 -7.25 -13.06 9.69
CA GLY A 158 -6.56 -13.36 10.93
C GLY A 158 -5.34 -14.27 10.72
N ASN A 159 -5.07 -15.14 11.70
CA ASN A 159 -4.01 -16.16 11.65
C ASN A 159 -2.64 -15.61 11.17
N LEU A 160 -2.30 -14.40 11.64
CA LEU A 160 -1.19 -13.59 11.11
C LEU A 160 0.14 -14.34 11.11
N THR A 161 0.47 -15.10 12.15
CA THR A 161 1.74 -15.86 12.20
C THR A 161 1.88 -16.84 11.04
N HIS A 162 0.85 -17.63 10.78
CA HIS A 162 0.89 -18.62 9.70
C HIS A 162 0.87 -17.92 8.33
N ASN A 163 0.02 -16.92 8.19
CA ASN A 163 -0.12 -16.16 6.95
C ASN A 163 1.17 -15.39 6.59
N ILE A 164 1.83 -14.75 7.56
CA ILE A 164 3.14 -14.12 7.35
C ILE A 164 4.16 -15.16 6.91
N ARG A 165 4.31 -16.28 7.63
CA ARG A 165 5.29 -17.34 7.25
C ARG A 165 5.04 -17.87 5.84
N LYS A 166 3.77 -18.06 5.45
CA LYS A 166 3.38 -18.60 4.16
C LYS A 166 3.61 -17.62 3.00
N TYR A 167 3.23 -16.35 3.17
CA TYR A 167 3.13 -15.40 2.08
C TYR A 167 4.27 -14.38 2.01
N LEU A 168 5.11 -14.26 3.05
CA LEU A 168 6.26 -13.35 3.04
C LEU A 168 7.18 -13.51 1.82
N PRO A 169 7.46 -14.71 1.26
CA PRO A 169 8.26 -14.86 0.05
C PRO A 169 7.67 -14.18 -1.21
N LEU A 170 6.37 -13.91 -1.20
CA LEU A 170 5.63 -13.24 -2.27
C LEU A 170 5.38 -11.76 -1.97
N THR A 171 5.68 -11.30 -0.77
CA THR A 171 5.45 -9.93 -0.28
C THR A 171 6.62 -9.02 -0.64
N GLY A 172 6.32 -7.84 -1.21
CA GLY A 172 7.31 -6.82 -1.57
C GLY A 172 7.38 -5.64 -0.61
N HIS A 173 6.33 -5.46 0.21
CA HIS A 173 6.18 -4.39 1.18
C HIS A 173 5.17 -4.78 2.26
N ILE A 174 5.39 -4.31 3.49
CA ILE A 174 4.52 -4.57 4.65
C ILE A 174 4.07 -3.22 5.21
N GLN A 175 2.80 -3.11 5.58
CA GLN A 175 2.25 -1.98 6.33
C GLN A 175 1.65 -2.45 7.66
N VAL A 176 1.60 -1.55 8.63
CA VAL A 176 1.10 -1.83 9.98
C VAL A 176 0.20 -0.70 10.49
N ALA A 177 -0.91 -1.10 11.10
CA ALA A 177 -1.76 -0.27 11.95
C ALA A 177 -2.50 -1.18 12.93
N GLN A 178 -2.84 -0.64 14.10
CA GLN A 178 -3.55 -1.38 15.14
C GLN A 178 -5.02 -1.62 14.76
N VAL A 179 -5.54 -2.80 15.12
CA VAL A 179 -6.95 -3.16 14.95
C VAL A 179 -7.67 -2.97 16.29
N PRO A 180 -8.89 -2.40 16.30
CA PRO A 180 -9.76 -2.16 15.14
C PRO A 180 -9.67 -0.76 14.51
N ASP A 181 -9.11 0.23 15.20
CA ASP A 181 -9.33 1.65 14.86
C ASP A 181 -8.26 2.24 13.93
N ARG A 182 -7.33 1.42 13.43
CA ARG A 182 -6.23 1.80 12.53
C ARG A 182 -5.31 2.87 13.13
N HIS A 183 -5.07 2.79 14.44
CA HIS A 183 -4.16 3.65 15.19
C HIS A 183 -2.72 3.13 15.20
N GLU A 184 -1.83 3.81 15.93
CA GLU A 184 -0.44 3.42 16.11
C GLU A 184 -0.30 1.95 16.53
N PRO A 185 0.70 1.19 16.03
CA PRO A 185 0.94 -0.20 16.43
C PRO A 185 1.08 -0.48 17.94
N ASP A 186 1.50 0.52 18.72
CA ASP A 186 1.65 0.44 20.19
C ASP A 186 0.41 0.93 20.95
N SER A 187 -0.61 1.44 20.25
CA SER A 187 -1.90 1.79 20.85
C SER A 187 -2.67 0.53 21.30
N ALA A 188 -3.67 0.74 22.16
CA ALA A 188 -4.55 -0.33 22.60
C ALA A 188 -5.28 -0.98 21.41
N GLY A 189 -5.23 -2.31 21.33
CA GLY A 189 -5.90 -3.08 20.30
C GLY A 189 -5.60 -4.57 20.44
N GLU A 190 -5.96 -5.34 19.42
CA GLU A 190 -5.90 -6.80 19.49
C GLU A 190 -4.58 -7.42 18.99
N ILE A 191 -3.75 -6.66 18.25
CA ILE A 191 -2.52 -7.18 17.66
C ILE A 191 -1.30 -6.91 18.56
N ASN A 192 -0.58 -7.97 18.91
CA ASN A 192 0.75 -7.87 19.53
C ASN A 192 1.83 -7.64 18.47
N PHE A 193 2.10 -6.36 18.15
CA PHE A 193 3.09 -6.00 17.14
C PHE A 193 4.53 -6.32 17.54
N SER A 194 4.88 -6.26 18.83
CA SER A 194 6.22 -6.66 19.29
C SER A 194 6.53 -8.11 18.89
N PHE A 195 5.55 -9.01 19.03
CA PHE A 195 5.68 -10.39 18.56
C PHE A 195 5.77 -10.49 17.03
N LEU A 196 4.96 -9.75 16.27
CA LEU A 196 5.01 -9.78 14.81
C LEU A 196 6.33 -9.24 14.25
N PHE A 197 6.93 -8.24 14.88
CA PHE A 197 8.24 -7.74 14.47
C PHE A 197 9.37 -8.72 14.76
N GLN A 198 9.34 -9.42 15.90
CA GLN A 198 10.26 -10.53 16.17
C GLN A 198 10.10 -11.64 15.14
N LEU A 199 8.87 -11.96 14.75
CA LEU A 199 8.60 -12.93 13.67
C LEU A 199 9.19 -12.47 12.32
N LEU A 200 9.07 -11.18 11.97
CA LEU A 200 9.67 -10.64 10.75
C LEU A 200 11.20 -10.63 10.81
N ASP A 201 11.80 -10.44 11.98
CA ASP A 201 13.24 -10.61 12.21
C ASP A 201 13.68 -12.07 12.04
N GLU A 202 12.95 -13.02 12.62
CA GLU A 202 13.20 -14.47 12.46
C GLU A 202 13.14 -14.92 11.00
N LEU A 203 12.25 -14.31 10.22
CA LEU A 203 12.05 -14.59 8.80
C LEU A 203 12.96 -13.78 7.88
N ASP A 204 13.90 -13.01 8.44
CA ASP A 204 14.87 -12.20 7.69
C ASP A 204 14.22 -11.20 6.71
N TYR A 205 13.11 -10.56 7.10
CA TYR A 205 12.49 -9.54 6.26
C TYR A 205 13.37 -8.27 6.21
N GLN A 206 13.99 -8.03 5.05
CA GLN A 206 14.89 -6.90 4.82
C GLN A 206 14.21 -5.64 4.24
N GLY A 207 12.90 -5.69 4.05
CA GLY A 207 12.13 -4.60 3.47
C GLY A 207 11.86 -3.45 4.45
N TYR A 208 11.12 -2.46 3.94
CA TYR A 208 10.58 -1.38 4.77
C TYR A 208 9.25 -1.83 5.39
N ILE A 209 8.90 -1.26 6.54
CA ILE A 209 7.56 -1.38 7.14
C ILE A 209 6.92 0.01 7.14
N GLY A 210 5.80 0.12 6.42
CA GLY A 210 4.97 1.32 6.35
C GLY A 210 4.11 1.50 7.59
N CYS A 211 4.22 2.66 8.22
CA CYS A 211 3.38 3.10 9.32
C CYS A 211 2.13 3.80 8.76
N GLU A 212 1.19 3.01 8.22
CA GLU A 212 -0.05 3.50 7.61
C GLU A 212 -1.20 3.46 8.63
N TYR A 213 -1.17 4.38 9.60
CA TYR A 213 -2.19 4.51 10.62
C TYR A 213 -2.66 5.96 10.80
N LYS A 214 -3.80 6.13 11.47
CA LYS A 214 -4.34 7.42 11.92
C LYS A 214 -3.86 7.72 13.34
N PRO A 215 -3.00 8.74 13.56
CA PRO A 215 -2.51 9.01 14.90
C PRO A 215 -3.63 9.37 15.90
N GLN A 216 -3.60 8.83 17.13
CA GLN A 216 -4.62 9.13 18.16
C GLN A 216 -4.56 10.57 18.68
N ALA A 217 -3.37 11.18 18.69
CA ALA A 217 -3.17 12.56 19.10
C ALA A 217 -2.56 13.40 17.96
N PHE A 218 -2.74 14.73 18.04
CA PHE A 218 -2.12 15.70 17.12
C PHE A 218 -0.57 15.67 17.12
N ALA A 219 0.06 14.87 17.98
CA ALA A 219 1.50 14.73 18.05
C ALA A 219 2.00 13.87 16.88
N TYR A 220 2.84 14.46 16.03
CA TYR A 220 3.60 13.72 15.02
C TYR A 220 4.33 12.54 15.68
N CYS A 221 4.02 11.32 15.25
CA CYS A 221 4.69 10.12 15.74
C CYS A 221 6.20 10.27 15.62
N LYS A 222 6.91 10.06 16.73
CA LYS A 222 8.35 9.82 16.69
C LYS A 222 8.58 8.33 16.50
N LYS A 223 9.61 7.98 15.73
CA LYS A 223 10.09 6.59 15.62
C LYS A 223 10.33 5.94 16.99
N GLN A 224 10.70 6.75 17.99
CA GLN A 224 10.93 6.34 19.39
C GLN A 224 9.64 6.02 20.14
N ASP A 225 8.51 6.62 19.74
CA ASP A 225 7.23 6.45 20.44
C ASP A 225 6.65 5.06 20.18
N LEU A 226 6.99 4.43 19.05
CA LEU A 226 6.57 3.05 18.75
C LEU A 226 7.11 2.02 19.76
N ASN A 227 7.99 2.39 20.70
CA ASN A 227 8.51 1.56 21.80
C ASN A 227 8.86 0.10 21.41
N ILE A 228 9.31 -0.07 20.18
CA ILE A 228 9.56 -1.33 19.51
C ILE A 228 10.99 -1.27 19.00
N GLU A 229 11.87 -2.08 19.59
CA GLU A 229 13.22 -2.29 19.07
C GLU A 229 13.15 -3.17 17.81
N VAL A 230 12.81 -2.57 16.68
CA VAL A 230 12.81 -3.23 15.36
C VAL A 230 14.15 -3.05 14.65
N ARG A 231 14.70 -4.14 14.11
CA ARG A 231 15.78 -4.03 13.11
C ARG A 231 15.25 -3.50 11.77
N GLN A 232 13.94 -3.58 11.54
CA GLN A 232 13.29 -3.16 10.32
C GLN A 232 13.33 -1.65 10.12
N LYS A 233 13.33 -1.26 8.84
CA LYS A 233 13.31 0.14 8.45
C LYS A 233 11.87 0.64 8.43
N LEU A 234 11.51 1.46 9.41
CA LEU A 234 10.20 2.11 9.49
C LEU A 234 10.09 3.28 8.51
N VAL A 235 8.88 3.47 8.00
CA VAL A 235 8.52 4.46 6.98
C VAL A 235 7.23 5.13 7.40
N LEU A 236 7.18 6.46 7.33
CA LEU A 236 5.94 7.19 7.62
C LEU A 236 5.10 7.32 6.34
N THR A 237 3.82 7.00 6.42
CA THR A 237 2.85 7.28 5.36
C THR A 237 2.45 8.75 5.40
N GLY A 238 2.66 9.44 4.28
CA GLY A 238 2.13 10.79 4.07
C GLY A 238 0.75 10.73 3.43
N SER A 239 -0.25 11.35 4.06
CA SER A 239 -1.52 11.70 3.42
C SER A 239 -1.71 13.22 3.43
N GLU A 240 -2.43 13.74 2.44
CA GLU A 240 -2.90 15.11 2.48
C GLU A 240 -3.87 15.26 3.65
N ASN A 241 -3.68 16.28 4.49
CA ASN A 241 -4.67 16.69 5.48
C ASN A 241 -5.80 17.46 4.76
N THR A 242 -6.49 16.81 3.84
CA THR A 242 -7.82 17.23 3.40
C THR A 242 -8.78 16.63 4.42
N GLY A 243 -9.77 17.38 4.92
CA GLY A 243 -10.66 16.97 6.01
C GLY A 243 -11.59 15.78 5.74
N ALA A 244 -11.16 14.78 4.97
CA ALA A 244 -11.85 13.57 4.59
C ALA A 244 -11.48 12.37 5.48
N ALA A 245 -11.22 12.60 6.78
CA ALA A 245 -10.96 11.53 7.75
C ALA A 245 -12.14 10.53 7.89
N THR A 246 -13.32 10.90 7.37
CA THR A 246 -14.57 10.13 7.38
C THR A 246 -14.76 9.15 6.22
N THR A 247 -13.89 9.11 5.21
CA THR A 247 -14.12 8.19 4.07
C THR A 247 -13.44 6.84 4.24
N GLU A 248 -12.25 6.69 4.83
CA GLU A 248 -11.50 5.41 4.82
C GLU A 248 -12.16 4.21 5.53
N GLU A 249 -12.94 4.44 6.59
CA GLU A 249 -13.68 3.36 7.27
C GLU A 249 -14.94 2.93 6.53
N GLN A 250 -15.55 3.85 5.78
CA GLN A 250 -16.68 3.56 4.90
C GLN A 250 -16.18 2.94 3.57
N ILE A 251 -14.97 3.31 3.15
CA ILE A 251 -14.22 2.80 2.00
C ILE A 251 -13.99 1.28 2.12
N HIS A 252 -13.62 0.77 3.29
CA HIS A 252 -13.25 -0.65 3.47
C HIS A 252 -14.41 -1.61 3.69
N ARG A 253 -15.59 -1.12 4.12
CA ARG A 253 -16.79 -1.98 4.21
C ARG A 253 -17.41 -2.26 2.84
N GLU A 254 -17.11 -1.46 1.83
CA GLU A 254 -17.66 -1.59 0.47
C GLU A 254 -16.66 -2.19 -0.55
N SER A 255 -15.35 -2.11 -0.30
CA SER A 255 -14.32 -2.76 -1.13
C SER A 255 -14.18 -4.26 -0.84
N LEU A 256 -14.71 -5.03 -1.80
CA LEU A 256 -14.07 -6.18 -2.47
C LEU A 256 -13.78 -7.43 -1.63
N ARG A 257 -14.75 -8.35 -1.67
CA ARG A 257 -14.43 -9.76 -1.96
C ARG A 257 -14.72 -9.97 -3.44
N PHE A 258 -13.75 -10.49 -4.18
CA PHE A 258 -14.06 -11.27 -5.38
C PHE A 258 -14.65 -12.61 -4.95
#